data_AF-A0A969BGW4-F1
#
_entry.id   AF-A0A969BGW4-F1
#
_cell.length_a   1.000
_cell.length_b   1.000
_cell.length_c   1.000
_cell.angle_alpha   90.00
_cell.angle_beta   90.00
_cell.angle_gamma   90.00
#
_symmetry.space_group_name_H-M   'P 1'
#
loop_
_entity.id
_entity.type
_entity.pdbx_description
1 polymer ?
#
loop_
_entity_poly.entity_id
_entity_poly.type
_entity_poly.pdbx_seq_one_letter_code
_entity_poly.pdbx_strand_id
1 'polypeptide(L)'
;MINKTFLLWCLKLTSAWSLFGIVAFTQTPVSAQSAIAPDNTLGTESSNVVTNFNGAPTEVITGGATRGINLFHSFREFSVSEGRSAYFFSPSADIQNILARVTGSDRSEILGK
;
A
#
# COMPACT_ATOMS: atom_id res chain seq x y z
N MET A 1 46.56 43.48 -38.68
CA MET A 1 45.27 43.52 -39.39
C MET A 1 44.58 42.18 -39.19
N ILE A 2 43.57 42.12 -38.30
CA ILE A 2 42.88 40.87 -37.97
C ILE A 2 41.91 40.50 -39.09
N ASN A 3 42.01 39.27 -39.58
CA ASN A 3 41.25 38.72 -40.70
C ASN A 3 39.76 38.57 -40.33
N LYS A 4 38.88 39.28 -41.05
CA LYS A 4 37.41 39.29 -40.84
C LYS A 4 36.74 37.92 -41.00
N THR A 5 37.40 36.92 -41.60
CA THR A 5 36.87 35.54 -41.70
C THR A 5 36.94 34.76 -40.39
N PHE A 6 37.81 35.14 -39.45
CA PHE A 6 37.90 34.49 -38.13
C PHE A 6 36.77 34.94 -37.19
N LEU A 7 36.28 36.17 -37.35
CA LEU A 7 35.20 36.73 -36.52
C LEU A 7 33.81 36.18 -36.89
N LEU A 8 33.62 35.75 -38.13
CA LEU A 8 32.35 35.17 -38.63
C LEU A 8 32.16 33.70 -38.23
N TRP A 9 33.21 33.02 -37.75
CA TRP A 9 33.10 31.64 -37.27
C TRP A 9 32.62 31.54 -35.81
N CYS A 10 32.81 32.60 -34.99
CA CYS A 10 32.27 32.65 -33.64
C CYS A 10 30.76 33.00 -33.57
N LEU A 11 30.18 33.60 -34.62
CA LEU A 11 28.76 34.02 -34.58
C LEU A 11 27.77 32.97 -35.10
N LYS A 12 28.22 31.83 -35.64
CA LYS A 12 27.30 30.77 -36.13
C LYS A 12 27.23 29.53 -35.21
N LEU A 13 27.73 29.62 -33.99
CA LEU A 13 27.58 28.59 -32.96
C LEU A 13 26.49 28.92 -31.91
N THR A 14 25.63 29.90 -32.19
CA THR A 14 24.40 30.10 -31.41
C THR A 14 23.25 29.27 -31.97
N SER A 15 23.52 28.01 -32.32
CA SER A 15 22.46 27.05 -32.58
C SER A 15 22.37 26.10 -31.39
N ALA A 16 21.46 26.48 -30.50
CA ALA A 16 20.54 25.57 -29.86
C ALA A 16 21.03 24.86 -28.56
N TRP A 17 20.07 24.76 -27.63
CA TRP A 17 19.96 23.87 -26.47
C TRP A 17 20.32 24.50 -25.13
N SER A 18 19.32 25.13 -24.51
CA SER A 18 18.92 24.71 -23.16
C SER A 18 17.55 25.29 -22.80
N LEU A 19 16.49 24.69 -23.33
CA LEU A 19 15.24 24.63 -22.57
C LEU A 19 15.44 23.47 -21.59
N PHE A 20 16.08 23.75 -20.46
CA PHE A 20 16.06 22.86 -19.32
C PHE A 20 14.64 22.92 -18.76
N GLY A 21 13.73 22.16 -19.37
CA GLY A 21 12.42 21.92 -18.81
C GLY A 21 12.64 21.28 -17.45
N ILE A 22 12.24 21.95 -16.38
CA ILE A 22 12.14 21.33 -15.07
C ILE A 22 11.10 20.22 -15.22
N VAL A 23 11.56 18.98 -15.35
CA VAL A 23 10.71 17.82 -15.15
C VAL A 23 10.44 17.79 -13.65
N ALA A 24 9.31 18.37 -13.25
CA ALA A 24 8.79 18.20 -11.90
C ALA A 24 8.43 16.72 -11.75
N PHE A 25 9.33 15.94 -11.15
CA PHE A 25 9.07 14.56 -10.79
C PHE A 25 8.09 14.59 -9.62
N THR A 26 6.79 14.52 -9.90
CA THR A 26 5.78 14.38 -8.85
C THR A 26 5.90 12.96 -8.30
N GLN A 27 6.66 12.80 -7.21
CA GLN A 27 6.66 11.56 -6.45
C GLN A 27 5.29 11.44 -5.78
N THR A 28 4.44 10.55 -6.29
CA THR A 28 3.31 10.09 -5.49
C THR A 28 3.88 9.27 -4.33
N PRO A 29 3.47 9.54 -3.07
CA PRO A 29 3.90 8.71 -1.96
C PRO A 29 3.43 7.28 -2.23
N VAL A 30 4.38 6.36 -2.42
CA VAL A 30 4.11 4.92 -2.46
C VAL A 30 4.04 4.47 -1.01
N SER A 31 2.84 4.29 -0.48
CA SER A 31 2.66 3.55 0.78
C SER A 31 2.86 2.06 0.49
N ALA A 32 3.69 1.38 1.29
CA ALA A 32 3.84 -0.06 1.21
C ALA A 32 2.47 -0.73 1.46
N GLN A 33 2.05 -1.67 0.61
CA GLN A 33 0.78 -2.38 0.78
C GLN A 33 0.83 -3.29 2.03
N SER A 34 -0.25 -3.36 2.80
CA SER A 34 -0.37 -4.32 3.92
C SER A 34 -0.38 -5.76 3.38
N ALA A 35 0.29 -6.68 4.07
CA ALA A 35 0.25 -8.10 3.75
C ALA A 35 -0.75 -8.81 4.68
N ILE A 36 -2.03 -8.77 4.31
CA ILE A 36 -3.11 -9.46 5.04
C ILE A 36 -3.73 -10.51 4.12
N ALA A 37 -3.32 -11.76 4.31
CA ALA A 37 -3.75 -12.88 3.49
C ALA A 37 -4.50 -13.90 4.35
N PRO A 38 -5.81 -14.11 4.14
CA PRO A 38 -6.55 -15.20 4.78
C PRO A 38 -5.94 -16.57 4.49
N ASP A 39 -6.12 -17.51 5.42
CA ASP A 39 -5.92 -18.92 5.14
C ASP A 39 -7.26 -19.65 4.96
N ASN A 40 -7.18 -20.95 4.62
CA ASN A 40 -8.35 -21.78 4.35
C ASN A 40 -8.73 -22.67 5.54
N THR A 41 -8.18 -22.45 6.74
CA THR A 41 -8.38 -23.34 7.89
C THR A 41 -9.76 -23.25 8.54
N LEU A 42 -10.52 -22.19 8.23
CA LEU A 42 -11.93 -22.02 8.67
C LEU A 42 -12.95 -22.55 7.64
N GLY A 43 -12.52 -23.15 6.54
CA GLY A 43 -13.42 -23.73 5.53
C GLY A 43 -14.39 -22.71 4.95
N THR A 44 -15.70 -22.99 5.04
CA THR A 44 -16.76 -22.11 4.53
C THR A 44 -16.92 -20.81 5.31
N GLU A 45 -16.33 -20.71 6.50
CA GLU A 45 -16.33 -19.53 7.37
C GLU A 45 -15.01 -18.74 7.25
N SER A 46 -14.39 -18.76 6.06
CA SER A 46 -13.11 -18.10 5.81
C SER A 46 -13.15 -16.61 6.12
N SER A 47 -11.99 -16.08 6.50
CA SER A 47 -11.80 -14.63 6.59
C SER A 47 -11.70 -14.02 5.20
N ASN A 48 -12.18 -12.79 5.03
CA ASN A 48 -12.10 -12.05 3.78
C ASN A 48 -11.48 -10.68 4.04
N VAL A 49 -10.75 -10.16 3.06
CA VAL A 49 -10.07 -8.86 3.14
C VAL A 49 -10.48 -8.01 1.96
N VAL A 50 -11.05 -6.84 2.25
CA VAL A 50 -11.35 -5.80 1.27
C VAL A 50 -10.27 -4.75 1.36
N THR A 51 -9.40 -4.70 0.35
CA THR A 51 -8.27 -3.75 0.30
C THR A 51 -8.73 -2.37 -0.13
N ASN A 52 -8.11 -1.33 0.44
CA ASN A 52 -8.36 0.07 0.10
C ASN A 52 -9.85 0.46 0.18
N PHE A 53 -10.50 0.10 1.29
CA PHE A 53 -11.93 0.31 1.48
C PHE A 53 -12.30 1.80 1.31
N ASN A 54 -13.29 2.07 0.44
CA ASN A 54 -13.71 3.42 0.06
C ASN A 54 -12.57 4.33 -0.46
N GLY A 55 -11.51 3.75 -1.04
CA GLY A 55 -10.36 4.50 -1.54
C GLY A 55 -9.42 5.02 -0.46
N ALA A 56 -9.66 4.69 0.82
CA ALA A 56 -8.76 4.98 1.93
C ALA A 56 -7.72 3.85 2.07
N PRO A 57 -6.54 4.10 2.67
CA PRO A 57 -5.51 3.08 2.91
C PRO A 57 -5.90 2.16 4.10
N THR A 58 -7.09 1.54 4.01
CA THR A 58 -7.67 0.69 5.04
C THR A 58 -8.06 -0.66 4.44
N GLU A 59 -7.57 -1.73 5.05
CA GLU A 59 -8.03 -3.10 4.83
C GLU A 59 -9.22 -3.41 5.76
N VAL A 60 -10.38 -3.73 5.20
CA VAL A 60 -11.54 -4.18 5.99
C VAL A 60 -11.60 -5.70 5.99
N ILE A 61 -11.56 -6.28 7.18
CA ILE A 61 -11.60 -7.72 7.43
C ILE A 61 -13.04 -8.11 7.75
N THR A 62 -13.57 -9.06 7.00
CA THR A 62 -14.93 -9.60 7.16
C THR A 62 -14.94 -11.13 7.16
N GLY A 63 -16.12 -11.74 7.26
CA GLY A 63 -16.27 -13.20 7.37
C GLY A 63 -15.84 -13.70 8.75
N GLY A 64 -15.17 -14.86 8.78
CA GLY A 64 -14.76 -15.49 10.03
C GLY A 64 -15.82 -16.41 10.64
N ALA A 65 -15.39 -17.18 11.63
CA ALA A 65 -16.22 -18.18 12.30
C ALA A 65 -16.71 -17.66 13.66
N THR A 66 -18.03 -17.57 13.84
CA THR A 66 -18.63 -17.13 15.11
C THR A 66 -18.90 -18.31 16.02
N ARG A 67 -18.44 -18.26 17.27
CA ARG A 67 -18.74 -19.26 18.31
C ARG A 67 -19.08 -18.54 19.62
N GLY A 68 -20.38 -18.43 19.90
CA GLY A 68 -20.88 -17.64 21.03
C GLY A 68 -20.49 -16.16 20.88
N ILE A 69 -19.90 -15.58 21.93
CA ILE A 69 -19.46 -14.17 21.97
C ILE A 69 -18.14 -13.90 21.25
N ASN A 70 -17.56 -14.91 20.57
CA ASN A 70 -16.25 -14.83 19.94
C ASN A 70 -16.36 -14.94 18.42
N LEU A 71 -15.68 -14.04 17.71
CA LEU A 71 -15.44 -14.10 16.27
C LEU A 71 -14.00 -14.52 16.00
N PHE A 72 -13.81 -15.57 15.22
CA PHE A 72 -12.48 -16.08 14.87
C PHE A 72 -12.12 -15.75 13.43
N HIS A 73 -10.93 -15.19 13.24
CA HIS A 73 -10.28 -15.02 11.94
C HIS A 73 -8.99 -15.83 11.86
N SER A 74 -8.65 -16.30 10.67
CA SER A 74 -7.41 -17.03 10.42
C SER A 74 -6.76 -16.52 9.14
N PHE A 75 -5.47 -16.23 9.25
CA PHE A 75 -4.66 -15.63 8.21
C PHE A 75 -3.41 -16.46 8.00
N ARG A 76 -2.95 -16.57 6.75
CA ARG A 76 -1.60 -17.04 6.47
C ARG A 76 -0.59 -15.95 6.83
N GLU A 77 -0.86 -14.71 6.47
CA GLU A 77 0.01 -13.56 6.73
C GLU A 77 -0.82 -12.41 7.29
N PHE A 78 -0.27 -11.68 8.25
CA PHE A 78 -0.93 -10.51 8.84
C PHE A 78 0.10 -9.45 9.22
N SER A 79 0.30 -8.48 8.34
CA SER A 79 1.13 -7.30 8.56
C SER A 79 0.38 -6.06 8.08
N VAL A 80 0.45 -4.99 8.88
CA VAL A 80 -0.19 -3.69 8.60
C VAL A 80 0.91 -2.66 8.43
N SER A 81 1.09 -2.19 7.20
CA SER A 81 2.17 -1.25 6.86
C SER A 81 1.92 0.14 7.43
N GLU A 82 2.98 0.94 7.55
CA GLU A 82 2.89 2.33 8.03
C GLU A 82 1.91 3.16 7.18
N GLY A 83 1.12 3.99 7.85
CA GLY A 83 0.10 4.83 7.20
C GLY A 83 -1.14 4.06 6.71
N ARG A 84 -1.23 2.76 6.97
CA ARG A 84 -2.40 1.92 6.68
C ARG A 84 -3.15 1.53 7.94
N SER A 85 -4.38 1.06 7.76
CA SER A 85 -5.21 0.58 8.87
C SER A 85 -5.84 -0.78 8.55
N ALA A 86 -5.98 -1.65 9.56
CA ALA A 86 -6.77 -2.87 9.47
C ALA A 86 -8.02 -2.75 10.36
N TYR A 87 -9.20 -2.90 9.77
CA TYR A 87 -10.47 -2.80 10.48
C TYR A 87 -11.20 -4.15 10.50
N PHE A 88 -11.42 -4.70 11.69
CA PHE A 88 -12.23 -5.89 11.88
C PHE A 88 -13.71 -5.53 11.96
N PHE A 89 -14.49 -6.00 11.00
CA PHE A 89 -15.94 -5.84 11.01
C PHE A 89 -16.59 -6.86 11.96
N SER A 90 -17.36 -6.38 12.94
CA SER A 90 -18.22 -7.24 13.75
C SER A 90 -19.64 -7.31 13.17
N PRO A 91 -20.15 -8.49 12.78
CA PRO A 91 -21.48 -8.63 12.20
C PRO A 91 -22.62 -8.54 13.22
N SER A 92 -22.34 -8.59 14.53
CA SER A 92 -23.37 -8.54 15.59
C SER A 92 -22.86 -7.78 16.83
N ALA A 93 -23.79 -7.17 17.56
CA ALA A 93 -23.53 -6.53 18.85
C ALA A 93 -23.23 -7.54 19.99
N ASP A 94 -23.58 -8.83 19.79
CA ASP A 94 -23.33 -9.88 20.78
C ASP A 94 -21.86 -10.35 20.81
N ILE A 95 -21.07 -9.99 19.79
CA ILE A 95 -19.65 -10.36 19.72
C ILE A 95 -18.86 -9.43 20.65
N GLN A 96 -18.20 -10.03 21.63
CA GLN A 96 -17.38 -9.33 22.61
C GLN A 96 -15.89 -9.45 22.30
N ASN A 97 -15.48 -10.55 21.65
CA ASN A 97 -14.08 -10.80 21.32
C ASN A 97 -13.91 -11.10 19.83
N ILE A 98 -12.87 -10.51 19.25
CA ILE A 98 -12.38 -10.87 17.91
C ILE A 98 -10.98 -11.44 18.08
N LEU A 99 -10.80 -12.69 17.67
CA LEU A 99 -9.54 -13.41 17.79
C LEU A 99 -8.99 -13.70 16.40
N ALA A 100 -7.76 -13.26 16.15
CA ALA A 100 -7.06 -13.55 14.91
C ALA A 100 -5.89 -14.51 15.19
N ARG A 101 -5.71 -15.50 14.31
CA ARG A 101 -4.53 -16.37 14.28
C ARG A 101 -3.78 -16.20 12.96
N VAL A 102 -2.45 -16.21 13.04
CA VAL A 102 -1.56 -16.29 11.87
C VAL A 102 -1.00 -17.72 11.78
N THR A 103 -1.12 -18.34 10.61
CA THR A 103 -0.69 -19.73 10.36
C THR A 103 0.57 -19.84 9.50
N GLY A 104 0.95 -18.78 8.79
CA GLY A 104 2.21 -18.71 8.06
C GLY A 104 3.43 -18.52 8.97
N SER A 105 4.60 -18.68 8.38
CA SER A 105 5.90 -18.54 9.06
C SER A 105 6.38 -17.09 9.18
N ASP A 106 5.81 -16.19 8.38
CA ASP A 106 6.29 -14.82 8.28
C ASP A 106 5.85 -14.02 9.50
N ARG A 107 6.80 -13.27 10.06
CA ARG A 107 6.55 -12.40 11.21
C ARG A 107 5.56 -11.30 10.84
N SER A 108 4.57 -11.10 11.70
CA SER A 108 3.70 -9.93 11.64
C SER A 108 4.45 -8.64 11.94
N GLU A 109 4.38 -7.68 11.01
CA GLU A 109 4.83 -6.31 11.19
C GLU A 109 3.62 -5.37 11.27
N ILE A 110 3.40 -4.77 12.43
CA ILE A 110 2.27 -3.86 12.67
C ILE A 110 2.82 -2.46 12.88
N LEU A 111 2.93 -1.72 11.78
CA LEU A 111 3.42 -0.34 11.72
C LEU A 111 2.27 0.67 11.52
N GLY A 112 1.08 0.17 11.17
CA GLY A 112 -0.15 0.94 11.00
C GLY A 112 -1.07 0.93 12.22
N LYS A 113 -2.37 1.09 11.97
CA LYS A 113 -3.44 1.12 12.98
C LYS A 113 -4.41 -0.04 12.87
#